data_AF-A0A1H9D4K8-F1
#
_entry.id   AF-A0A1H9D4K8-F1
#
_cell.length_a   1.000
_cell.length_b   1.000
_cell.length_c   1.000
_cell.angle_alpha   90.00
_cell.angle_beta   90.00
_cell.angle_gamma   90.00
#
_symmetry.space_group_name_H-M   'P 1'
#
loop_
_entity.id
_entity.type
_entity.pdbx_description
1 polymer ?
#
loop_
_entity_poly.entity_id
_entity_poly.type
_entity_poly.pdbx_seq_one_letter_code
_entity_poly.pdbx_strand_id
1 'polypeptide(L)'
;MKPARIVLSRRAGFDLQAVSMALNGLPAQSVARPGLWGNPFTIDAVAAELGIDRDAAQAEAVARHGRWLRGEIDGPKPAPDRASIRSALGGKNLACWCREGTPCHVDNLLPLANE
;
A
#
# COMPACT_ATOMS: atom_id res chain seq x y z
N MET A 1 12.03 16.50 3.67
CA MET A 1 11.43 15.43 4.50
C MET A 1 11.04 14.28 3.58
N LYS A 2 11.23 13.01 3.99
CA LYS A 2 11.02 11.85 3.12
C LYS A 2 9.73 11.11 3.53
N PRO A 3 8.74 10.97 2.63
CA PRO A 3 7.57 10.12 2.85
C PRO A 3 7.94 8.70 3.26
N ALA A 4 7.18 8.16 4.19
CA ALA A 4 7.44 6.86 4.81
C ALA A 4 6.17 6.01 4.91
N ARG A 5 6.36 4.72 5.09
CA ARG A 5 5.30 3.76 5.39
C ARG A 5 4.92 3.85 6.87
N ILE A 6 3.63 3.76 7.16
CA ILE A 6 3.08 3.65 8.51
C ILE A 6 2.24 2.38 8.62
N VAL A 7 2.42 1.62 9.71
CA VAL A 7 1.54 0.49 10.04
C VAL A 7 0.34 1.01 10.82
N LEU A 8 -0.86 0.76 10.29
CA LEU A 8 -2.12 1.08 10.95
C LEU A 8 -2.31 0.24 12.22
N SER A 9 -2.95 0.83 13.23
CA SER A 9 -3.21 0.17 14.51
C SER A 9 -4.68 0.33 14.92
N ARG A 10 -5.22 -0.69 15.59
CA ARG A 10 -6.56 -0.65 16.21
C ARG A 10 -6.52 -0.34 17.70
N ARG A 11 -5.33 -0.05 18.26
CA ARG A 11 -5.21 0.31 19.68
C ARG A 11 -6.03 1.58 19.94
N ALA A 12 -6.77 1.60 21.04
CA ALA A 12 -7.52 2.78 21.46
C ALA A 12 -6.58 3.99 21.53
N GLY A 13 -7.03 5.13 20.99
CA GLY A 13 -6.23 6.36 20.91
C GLY A 13 -5.24 6.42 19.74
N PHE A 14 -5.20 5.44 18.84
CA PHE A 14 -4.42 5.57 17.62
C PHE A 14 -4.99 6.67 16.71
N ASP A 15 -4.16 7.67 16.41
CA ASP A 15 -4.43 8.72 15.44
C ASP A 15 -3.35 8.69 14.35
N LEU A 16 -3.77 8.37 13.12
CA LEU A 16 -2.86 8.28 11.98
C LEU A 16 -2.18 9.61 11.67
N GLN A 17 -2.89 10.74 11.77
CA GLN A 17 -2.30 12.03 11.46
C GLN A 17 -1.31 12.44 12.54
N ALA A 18 -1.64 12.25 13.82
CA ALA A 18 -0.71 12.54 14.91
C ALA A 18 0.58 11.72 14.79
N VAL A 19 0.48 10.41 14.50
CA VAL A 19 1.64 9.54 14.26
C VAL A 19 2.47 10.01 13.07
N SER A 20 1.80 10.39 11.98
CA SER A 20 2.45 10.86 10.76
C SER A 20 3.22 12.17 10.97
N MET A 21 2.58 13.14 11.64
CA MET A 21 3.19 14.42 11.96
C MET A 21 4.39 14.25 12.90
N ALA A 22 4.29 13.36 13.90
CA ALA A 22 5.40 13.06 14.79
C ALA A 22 6.57 12.34 14.09
N LEU A 23 6.29 11.53 13.07
CA LEU A 23 7.30 10.76 12.34
C LEU A 23 8.24 11.68 11.54
N ASN A 24 7.68 12.60 10.76
CA ASN A 24 8.48 13.45 9.86
C ASN A 24 7.75 14.73 9.41
N GLY A 25 6.73 15.18 10.14
CA GLY A 25 6.00 16.42 9.83
C GLY A 25 5.13 16.39 8.56
N LEU A 26 4.94 15.21 7.95
CA LEU A 26 4.09 15.07 6.77
C LEU A 26 2.70 14.53 7.16
N PRO A 27 1.63 14.90 6.43
CA PRO A 27 0.33 14.26 6.59
C PRO A 27 0.38 12.80 6.11
N ALA A 28 -0.58 11.99 6.55
CA ALA A 28 -0.70 10.60 6.11
C ALA A 28 -1.96 10.34 5.27
N GLN A 29 -1.87 9.36 4.38
CA GLN A 29 -3.00 8.79 3.64
C GLN A 29 -3.07 7.29 3.88
N SER A 30 -4.23 6.80 4.34
CA SER A 30 -4.51 5.37 4.34
C SER A 30 -4.69 4.88 2.91
N VAL A 31 -3.95 3.84 2.56
CA VAL A 31 -4.05 3.11 1.28
C VAL A 31 -4.51 1.68 1.48
N ALA A 32 -5.07 1.37 2.66
CA ALA A 32 -5.63 0.08 2.99
C ALA A 32 -6.91 -0.22 2.18
N ARG A 33 -7.31 -1.49 2.15
CA ARG A 33 -8.61 -1.91 1.61
C ARG A 33 -9.75 -1.65 2.61
N PRO A 34 -10.99 -1.43 2.14
CA PRO A 34 -11.37 -1.18 0.74
C PRO A 34 -10.97 0.24 0.33
N GLY A 35 -10.58 0.44 -0.94
CA GLY A 35 -10.23 1.78 -1.42
C GLY A 35 -9.56 1.77 -2.79
N LEU A 36 -9.47 2.96 -3.40
CA LEU A 36 -8.87 3.16 -4.71
C LEU A 36 -7.40 2.69 -4.74
N TRP A 37 -6.64 3.02 -3.69
CA TRP A 37 -5.21 2.72 -3.55
C TRP A 37 -4.90 1.35 -2.95
N GLY A 38 -5.92 0.61 -2.54
CA GLY A 38 -5.74 -0.71 -1.93
C GLY A 38 -5.34 -1.76 -2.96
N ASN A 39 -4.44 -2.66 -2.57
CA ASN A 39 -4.01 -3.77 -3.41
C ASN A 39 -5.19 -4.70 -3.75
N PRO A 40 -5.58 -4.86 -5.03
CA PRO A 40 -6.70 -5.72 -5.41
C PRO A 40 -6.38 -7.21 -5.30
N PHE A 41 -5.10 -7.60 -5.26
CA PHE A 41 -4.67 -8.98 -5.05
C PHE A 41 -4.63 -9.26 -3.55
N THR A 42 -5.54 -10.11 -3.06
CA THR A 42 -5.57 -10.49 -1.64
C THR A 42 -4.62 -11.64 -1.38
N ILE A 43 -4.01 -11.66 -0.18
CA ILE A 43 -3.10 -12.74 0.24
C ILE A 43 -3.83 -14.09 0.15
N ASP A 44 -5.09 -14.14 0.60
CA ASP A 44 -5.88 -15.38 0.62
C ASP A 44 -6.19 -15.89 -0.79
N ALA A 45 -6.53 -14.99 -1.72
CA ALA A 45 -6.79 -15.39 -3.11
C ALA A 45 -5.51 -15.89 -3.79
N VAL A 46 -4.39 -15.20 -3.59
CA VAL A 46 -3.09 -15.59 -4.16
C VAL A 46 -2.61 -16.93 -3.57
N ALA A 47 -2.77 -17.13 -2.26
CA ALA A 47 -2.42 -18.38 -1.59
C ALA A 47 -3.24 -19.56 -2.15
N ALA A 48 -4.56 -19.36 -2.33
CA ALA A 48 -5.44 -20.37 -2.89
C ALA A 48 -5.14 -20.67 -4.36
N GLU A 49 -4.89 -19.64 -5.18
CA GLU A 49 -4.58 -19.78 -6.60
C GLU A 49 -3.28 -20.56 -6.85
N LEU A 50 -2.24 -20.29 -6.04
CA LEU A 50 -0.90 -20.84 -6.25
C LEU A 50 -0.57 -22.04 -5.36
N GLY A 51 -1.41 -22.34 -4.37
CA GLY A 51 -1.15 -23.43 -3.41
C GLY A 51 0.07 -23.18 -2.53
N ILE A 52 0.32 -21.92 -2.15
CA ILE A 52 1.49 -21.50 -1.36
C ILE A 52 1.09 -20.97 0.02
N ASP A 53 2.05 -20.88 0.93
CA ASP A 53 1.83 -20.29 2.25
C ASP A 53 1.53 -18.78 2.19
N ARG A 54 1.06 -18.24 3.32
CA ARG A 54 0.61 -16.84 3.40
C ARG A 54 1.74 -15.82 3.23
N ASP A 55 2.96 -16.14 3.66
CA ASP A 55 4.09 -15.22 3.59
C ASP A 55 4.57 -15.11 2.13
N ALA A 56 4.69 -16.24 1.44
CA ALA A 56 4.95 -16.30 0.01
C ALA A 56 3.81 -15.63 -0.79
N ALA A 57 2.55 -15.87 -0.43
CA ALA A 57 1.41 -15.22 -1.06
C ALA A 57 1.37 -13.71 -0.84
N GLN A 58 1.83 -13.21 0.31
CA GLN A 58 1.94 -11.78 0.57
C GLN A 58 2.97 -11.13 -0.35
N ALA A 59 4.15 -11.74 -0.50
CA ALA A 59 5.17 -11.27 -1.42
C ALA A 59 4.65 -11.23 -2.86
N GLU A 60 4.00 -12.31 -3.31
CA GLU A 60 3.44 -12.38 -4.67
C GLU A 60 2.27 -11.39 -4.88
N ALA A 61 1.41 -11.18 -3.89
CA ALA A 61 0.35 -10.17 -3.98
C ALA A 61 0.92 -8.75 -4.13
N VAL A 62 2.05 -8.44 -3.47
CA VAL A 62 2.74 -7.16 -3.62
C VAL A 62 3.44 -7.05 -4.98
N ALA A 63 4.02 -8.14 -5.49
CA ALA A 63 4.61 -8.18 -6.82
C ALA A 63 3.55 -7.96 -7.92
N ARG A 64 2.42 -8.67 -7.84
CA ARG A 64 1.27 -8.47 -8.75
C ARG A 64 0.76 -7.03 -8.71
N HIS A 65 0.66 -6.43 -7.53
CA HIS A 65 0.29 -5.03 -7.40
C HIS A 65 1.24 -4.08 -8.15
N GLY A 66 2.54 -4.30 -8.06
CA GLY A 66 3.53 -3.51 -8.79
C GLY A 66 3.35 -3.65 -10.31
N ARG A 67 3.18 -4.88 -10.82
CA ARG A 67 2.91 -5.15 -12.24
C ARG A 67 1.61 -4.50 -12.72
N TRP A 68 0.56 -4.58 -11.91
CA TRP A 68 -0.74 -3.97 -12.18
C TRP A 68 -0.67 -2.44 -12.25
N LEU A 69 0.06 -1.78 -11.34
CA LEU A 69 0.28 -0.33 -11.40
C LEU A 69 1.08 0.12 -12.62
N ARG A 70 1.90 -0.78 -13.21
CA ARG A 70 2.64 -0.52 -14.45
C ARG A 70 1.87 -0.92 -15.72
N GLY A 71 0.66 -1.44 -15.58
CA GLY A 71 -0.15 -1.91 -16.72
C GLY A 71 0.38 -3.19 -17.37
N GLU A 72 1.23 -3.95 -16.68
CA GLU A 72 1.79 -5.21 -17.19
C GLU A 72 0.82 -6.38 -17.06
N ILE A 73 -0.09 -6.31 -16.09
CA ILE A 73 -1.15 -7.30 -15.86
C ILE A 73 -2.47 -6.61 -15.56
N ASP A 74 -3.57 -7.25 -15.92
CA ASP A 74 -4.90 -6.86 -15.48
C ASP A 74 -5.14 -7.22 -14.01
N GLY A 75 -6.08 -6.52 -13.38
CA GLY A 75 -6.51 -6.80 -12.02
C GLY A 75 -8.03 -6.76 -11.89
N PRO A 76 -8.57 -7.15 -10.72
CA PRO A 76 -10.01 -7.10 -10.43
C PRO A 76 -10.68 -5.72 -10.59
N LYS A 77 -9.88 -4.66 -10.71
CA LYS A 77 -10.31 -3.28 -10.98
C LYS A 77 -9.26 -2.59 -11.86
N PRO A 78 -9.64 -1.52 -12.59
CA PRO A 78 -8.68 -0.70 -13.32
C PRO A 78 -7.58 -0.15 -12.40
N ALA A 79 -6.34 -0.16 -12.88
CA ALA A 79 -5.23 0.48 -12.18
C ALA A 79 -5.43 2.00 -12.14
N PRO A 80 -5.17 2.66 -11.00
CA PRO A 80 -5.13 4.11 -10.98
C PRO A 80 -3.99 4.62 -11.87
N ASP A 81 -4.23 5.70 -12.60
CA ASP A 81 -3.20 6.32 -13.42
C ASP A 81 -2.14 7.03 -12.56
N ARG A 82 -0.94 7.23 -13.12
CA ARG A 82 0.19 7.83 -12.41
C ARG A 82 -0.07 9.28 -11.96
N ALA A 83 -0.86 10.05 -12.71
CA ALA A 83 -1.15 11.43 -12.33
C ALA A 83 -2.07 11.48 -11.10
N SER A 84 -3.07 10.61 -11.05
CA SER A 84 -3.94 10.44 -9.87
C SER A 84 -3.17 10.00 -8.64
N ILE A 85 -2.23 9.05 -8.78
CA ILE A 85 -1.36 8.61 -7.68
C ILE A 85 -0.55 9.79 -7.13
N ARG A 86 0.15 10.55 -7.99
CA ARG A 86 0.96 11.70 -7.59
C ARG A 86 0.14 12.80 -6.93
N SER A 87 -0.98 13.18 -7.53
CA SER A 87 -1.86 14.23 -7.01
C SER A 87 -2.43 13.87 -5.64
N ALA A 88 -2.87 12.63 -5.46
CA ALA A 88 -3.52 12.21 -4.21
C ALA A 88 -2.53 11.84 -3.10
N LEU A 89 -1.37 11.27 -3.43
CA LEU A 89 -0.46 10.62 -2.48
C LEU A 89 0.89 11.34 -2.33
N GLY A 90 1.26 12.22 -3.26
CA GLY A 90 2.54 12.92 -3.25
C GLY A 90 2.74 13.74 -1.97
N GLY A 91 3.94 13.67 -1.40
CA GLY A 91 4.29 14.38 -0.16
C GLY A 91 3.62 13.85 1.11
N LYS A 92 2.95 12.68 1.07
CA LYS A 92 2.27 12.08 2.24
C LYS A 92 2.94 10.78 2.68
N ASN A 93 2.93 10.52 3.98
CA ASN A 93 3.18 9.17 4.48
C ASN A 93 2.02 8.25 4.08
N LEU A 94 2.30 7.00 3.77
CA LEU A 94 1.28 6.05 3.32
C LEU A 94 1.07 4.95 4.36
N ALA A 95 -0.19 4.66 4.68
CA ALA A 95 -0.52 3.75 5.76
C ALA A 95 -1.27 2.49 5.29
N CYS A 96 -0.88 1.34 5.83
CA CYS A 96 -1.51 0.04 5.57
C CYS A 96 -1.50 -0.83 6.84
N TRP A 97 -2.28 -1.92 6.84
CA TRP A 97 -2.34 -2.90 7.94
C TRP A 97 -1.23 -3.95 7.92
N CYS A 98 -0.42 -4.04 6.85
CA CYS A 98 0.65 -5.03 6.76
C CYS A 98 1.69 -4.79 7.85
N ARG A 99 2.12 -5.86 8.53
CA ARG A 99 3.11 -5.82 9.62
C ARG A 99 4.42 -5.21 9.15
N GLU A 100 5.08 -4.48 10.04
CA GLU A 100 6.44 -3.96 9.80
C GLU A 100 7.40 -5.10 9.45
N GLY A 101 8.33 -4.86 8.51
CA GLY A 101 9.27 -5.87 8.03
C GLY A 101 8.69 -6.95 7.12
N THR A 102 7.40 -6.88 6.76
CA THR A 102 6.79 -7.74 5.73
C THR A 102 6.51 -6.97 4.44
N PRO A 103 6.48 -7.62 3.25
CA PRO A 103 6.18 -6.96 1.98
C PRO A 103 4.87 -6.17 2.02
N CYS A 104 4.84 -4.94 1.50
CA CYS A 104 3.60 -4.16 1.45
C CYS A 104 3.44 -3.42 0.14
N HIS A 105 2.18 -3.21 -0.27
CA HIS A 105 1.90 -2.48 -1.50
C HIS A 105 2.23 -0.98 -1.39
N VAL A 106 2.39 -0.46 -0.17
CA VAL A 106 2.95 0.88 0.08
C VAL A 106 4.33 1.04 -0.56
N ASP A 107 5.12 -0.03 -0.59
CA ASP A 107 6.47 -0.02 -1.15
C ASP A 107 6.45 0.22 -2.68
N ASN A 108 5.35 -0.12 -3.35
CA ASN A 108 5.11 0.23 -4.76
C ASN A 108 4.59 1.67 -4.93
N LEU A 109 3.72 2.14 -4.02
CA LEU A 109 3.05 3.45 -4.15
C LEU A 109 3.96 4.62 -3.78
N LEU A 110 4.84 4.46 -2.78
CA LEU A 110 5.71 5.54 -2.32
C LEU A 110 6.62 6.10 -3.42
N PRO A 111 7.34 5.27 -4.20
CA PRO A 111 8.11 5.76 -5.35
C PRO A 111 7.22 6.44 -6.38
N LEU A 112 6.13 5.80 -6.81
CA LEU A 112 5.25 6.32 -7.85
C LEU A 112 4.60 7.67 -7.48
N ALA A 113 4.33 7.89 -6.19
CA ALA A 113 3.74 9.12 -5.69
C ALA A 113 4.74 10.30 -5.62
N ASN A 114 6.04 10.03 -5.56
CA ASN A 114 7.08 11.05 -5.30
C ASN A 114 8.18 11.12 -6.38
N GLU A 115 8.00 10.40 -7.49
CA GLU A 115 8.77 10.54 -8.75
C GLU A 115 8.23 11.65 -9.64
#